data_AF-A0A932SNX8-F1
#
_entry.id   AF-A0A932SNX8-F1
#
_cell.length_a   1.000
_cell.length_b   1.000
_cell.length_c   1.000
_cell.angle_alpha   90.00
_cell.angle_beta   90.00
_cell.angle_gamma   90.00
#
_symmetry.space_group_name_H-M   'P 1'
#
loop_
_entity.id
_entity.type
_entity.pdbx_description
1 polymer ?
#
loop_
_entity_poly.entity_id
_entity_poly.type
_entity_poly.pdbx_seq_one_letter_code
_entity_poly.pdbx_strand_id
1 'polypeptide(L)'
;MRRLALLLLAALAAAGCGQKSDPVTPQTRIPRPVSTLSASPRPGAIDVAWTNPTRRADGARLYDLAVARVYRTADEGDAPPRAAMLEGGRVVGWTEIASLSLFPPGPGTGEEAKITDSSDLVYGRRYTYVVVTADAQGRTSLPSNRAVVDYAAAPEAPGGLTAEAGDHRVRLAWEPPERLLDGRTYGIPITYEILRSPSPDGPLTPLPTGPITETAYADTSADNDTTYSYAVRAVRQEHATTIRGPASQRVAATPVKTSAPAPPTDLVAAGSGTAVRLAWRGSPDADVAAYVVYRAAGRGTFVRVGSVRAPTTTFVDRDVPAGVYRYAVTAQDASSRANESARSNEVSVSLP
;
A
#
# COMPACT_ATOMS: atom_id res chain seq x y z
N MET A 1 41.87 -93.83 -14.35
CA MET A 1 40.75 -93.23 -13.58
C MET A 1 40.93 -91.71 -13.48
N ARG A 2 40.92 -91.04 -14.63
CA ARG A 2 41.36 -89.63 -14.79
C ARG A 2 40.25 -88.74 -15.37
N ARG A 3 38.99 -89.20 -15.37
CA ARG A 3 37.86 -88.54 -16.06
C ARG A 3 36.62 -88.28 -15.21
N LEU A 4 36.56 -88.72 -13.94
CA LEU A 4 35.39 -88.46 -13.08
C LEU A 4 35.59 -87.38 -12.00
N ALA A 5 36.83 -87.03 -11.65
CA ALA A 5 37.09 -85.99 -10.63
C ALA A 5 37.10 -84.56 -11.20
N LEU A 6 37.09 -84.40 -12.53
CA LEU A 6 37.05 -83.09 -13.20
C LEU A 6 35.62 -82.60 -13.50
N LEU A 7 34.60 -83.43 -13.28
CA LEU A 7 33.20 -83.06 -13.52
C LEU A 7 32.47 -82.50 -12.28
N LEU A 8 33.04 -82.63 -11.08
CA LEU A 8 32.44 -82.09 -9.85
C LEU A 8 33.03 -80.74 -9.39
N LEU A 9 34.15 -80.28 -9.97
CA LEU A 9 34.68 -78.93 -9.74
C LEU A 9 34.19 -77.89 -10.76
N ALA A 10 33.44 -78.31 -11.79
CA ALA A 10 32.87 -77.44 -12.81
C ALA A 10 31.45 -76.95 -12.49
N ALA A 11 30.82 -77.44 -11.41
CA ALA A 11 29.43 -77.14 -11.08
C ALA A 11 29.22 -76.09 -9.97
N LEU A 12 30.28 -75.55 -9.37
CA LEU A 12 30.17 -74.52 -8.31
C LEU A 12 30.67 -73.12 -8.71
N ALA A 13 30.98 -72.88 -9.99
CA ALA A 13 31.45 -71.59 -10.50
C ALA A 13 30.40 -70.81 -11.32
N ALA A 14 29.12 -71.21 -11.24
CA ALA A 14 28.05 -70.60 -12.02
C ALA A 14 26.79 -70.31 -11.18
N ALA A 15 26.96 -69.57 -10.07
CA ALA A 15 25.86 -68.94 -9.35
C ALA A 15 26.31 -67.61 -8.73
N GLY A 16 27.01 -66.80 -9.51
CA GLY A 16 27.24 -65.40 -9.20
C GLY A 16 26.53 -64.55 -10.25
N CYS A 17 25.20 -64.39 -10.15
CA CYS A 17 24.47 -63.41 -10.94
C CYS A 17 24.87 -62.00 -10.47
N GLY A 18 26.04 -61.52 -10.90
CA GLY A 18 26.35 -60.11 -10.88
C GLY A 18 25.43 -59.42 -11.89
N GLN A 19 24.24 -59.03 -11.45
CA GLN A 19 23.34 -58.22 -12.27
C GLN A 19 24.04 -56.87 -12.48
N LYS A 20 24.55 -56.67 -13.70
CA LYS A 20 25.08 -55.38 -14.13
C LYS A 20 23.86 -54.46 -14.29
N SER A 21 23.49 -53.79 -13.20
CA SER A 21 22.47 -52.75 -13.24
C SER A 21 22.96 -51.62 -14.15
N ASP A 22 22.00 -50.97 -14.82
CA ASP A 22 22.31 -49.79 -15.61
C ASP A 22 23.12 -48.80 -14.77
N PRO A 23 24.10 -48.10 -15.36
CA PRO A 23 24.85 -47.07 -14.66
C PRO A 23 23.86 -46.10 -14.02
N VAL A 24 23.77 -46.10 -12.69
CA VAL A 24 22.96 -45.11 -11.98
C VAL A 24 23.66 -43.78 -12.22
N THR A 25 23.02 -42.89 -12.96
CA THR A 25 23.53 -41.52 -13.16
C THR A 25 23.88 -40.96 -11.79
N PRO A 26 25.11 -40.44 -11.57
CA PRO A 26 25.48 -39.87 -10.29
C PRO A 26 24.41 -38.87 -9.87
N GLN A 27 23.66 -39.19 -8.82
CA GLN A 27 22.62 -38.30 -8.33
C GLN A 27 23.32 -37.09 -7.74
N THR A 28 23.22 -35.96 -8.42
CA THR A 28 23.75 -34.69 -7.93
C THR A 28 22.93 -34.25 -6.72
N ARG A 29 23.29 -34.79 -5.55
CA ARG A 29 22.64 -34.51 -4.25
C ARG A 29 23.07 -33.15 -3.70
N ILE A 30 22.92 -32.11 -4.51
CA ILE A 30 23.12 -30.72 -4.08
C ILE A 30 21.76 -30.07 -3.78
N PRO A 31 21.72 -29.03 -2.93
CA PRO A 31 20.54 -28.20 -2.80
C PRO A 31 20.10 -27.63 -4.17
N ARG A 32 18.79 -27.49 -4.39
CA ARG A 32 18.28 -26.81 -5.58
C ARG A 32 18.66 -25.32 -5.51
N PRO A 33 19.01 -24.67 -6.63
CA PRO A 33 19.30 -23.24 -6.63
C PRO A 33 18.09 -22.43 -6.16
N VAL A 34 18.36 -21.37 -5.40
CA VAL A 34 17.36 -20.37 -5.04
C VAL A 34 16.82 -19.70 -6.30
N SER A 35 15.50 -19.56 -6.40
CA SER A 35 14.83 -18.93 -7.54
C SER A 35 14.07 -17.65 -7.18
N THR A 36 14.03 -17.27 -5.90
CA THR A 36 13.26 -16.14 -5.37
C THR A 36 14.15 -15.00 -4.90
N LEU A 37 15.44 -14.99 -5.28
CA LEU A 37 16.35 -13.93 -4.85
C LEU A 37 15.87 -12.58 -5.39
N SER A 38 15.79 -11.60 -4.50
CA SER A 38 15.45 -10.21 -4.81
C SER A 38 16.37 -9.26 -4.06
N ALA A 39 16.51 -8.05 -4.60
CA ALA A 39 17.28 -6.97 -4.00
C ALA A 39 16.46 -5.68 -4.09
N SER A 40 16.39 -4.91 -3.01
CA SER A 40 15.64 -3.66 -2.93
C SER A 40 16.54 -2.55 -2.38
N PRO A 41 16.75 -1.45 -3.12
CA PRO A 41 17.59 -0.35 -2.65
C PRO A 41 16.83 0.49 -1.62
N ARG A 42 17.57 0.99 -0.63
CA ARG A 42 17.11 1.98 0.35
C ARG A 42 18.25 2.96 0.63
N PRO A 43 17.99 4.11 1.29
CA PRO A 43 19.07 5.03 1.65
C PRO A 43 20.16 4.33 2.48
N GLY A 44 21.39 4.32 1.95
CA GLY A 44 22.58 3.77 2.60
C GLY A 44 22.75 2.24 2.53
N ALA A 45 21.80 1.50 1.94
CA ALA A 45 21.85 0.03 1.94
C ALA A 45 21.03 -0.61 0.81
N ILE A 46 21.28 -1.90 0.57
CA ILE A 46 20.47 -2.76 -0.30
C ILE A 46 20.02 -3.96 0.54
N ASP A 47 18.71 -4.12 0.69
CA ASP A 47 18.13 -5.28 1.34
C ASP A 47 18.01 -6.43 0.33
N VAL A 48 18.61 -7.58 0.65
CA VAL A 48 18.66 -8.77 -0.21
C VAL A 48 17.92 -9.89 0.49
N ALA A 49 16.91 -10.46 -0.14
CA ALA A 49 16.03 -11.46 0.45
C ALA A 49 15.74 -12.62 -0.51
N TRP A 50 15.58 -13.82 0.05
CA TRP A 50 15.25 -15.03 -0.68
C TRP A 50 14.55 -16.08 0.20
N THR A 51 13.98 -17.09 -0.46
CA THR A 51 13.39 -18.27 0.20
C THR A 51 14.32 -19.46 0.06
N ASN A 52 14.63 -20.12 1.17
CA ASN A 52 15.51 -21.26 1.19
C ASN A 52 14.91 -22.49 0.46
N PRO A 53 15.71 -23.25 -0.31
CA PRO A 53 15.21 -24.39 -1.05
C PRO A 53 14.72 -25.51 -0.13
N THR A 54 13.60 -26.12 -0.50
CA THR A 54 13.01 -27.28 0.23
C THR A 54 13.32 -28.62 -0.46
N ARG A 55 14.06 -28.57 -1.56
CA ARG A 55 14.37 -29.71 -2.43
C ARG A 55 15.81 -29.68 -2.90
N ARG A 56 16.33 -30.86 -3.21
CA ARG A 56 17.60 -31.07 -3.93
C ARG A 56 17.38 -30.96 -5.44
N ALA A 57 18.47 -30.90 -6.20
CA ALA A 57 18.43 -30.82 -7.66
C ALA A 57 17.75 -32.05 -8.32
N ASP A 58 17.82 -33.21 -7.68
CA ASP A 58 17.15 -34.45 -8.09
C ASP A 58 15.67 -34.54 -7.64
N GLY A 59 15.14 -33.50 -6.97
CA GLY A 59 13.77 -33.46 -6.47
C GLY A 59 13.57 -34.12 -5.10
N ALA A 60 14.60 -34.70 -4.49
CA ALA A 60 14.51 -35.21 -3.12
C ALA A 60 14.27 -34.07 -2.11
N ARG A 61 13.66 -34.38 -0.97
CA ARG A 61 13.50 -33.41 0.12
C ARG A 61 14.85 -33.02 0.71
N LEU A 62 15.00 -31.73 1.00
CA LEU A 62 16.17 -31.17 1.66
C LEU A 62 15.81 -30.87 3.12
N TYR A 63 16.65 -31.29 4.05
CA TYR A 63 16.41 -31.11 5.51
C TYR A 63 17.64 -30.58 6.25
N ASP A 64 18.80 -30.69 5.62
CA ASP A 64 20.14 -30.46 6.16
C ASP A 64 20.79 -29.24 5.50
N LEU A 65 19.99 -28.27 5.10
CA LEU A 65 20.49 -26.98 4.59
C LEU A 65 21.24 -26.26 5.71
N ALA A 66 22.49 -25.83 5.46
CA ALA A 66 23.38 -25.40 6.53
C ALA A 66 23.88 -23.96 6.36
N VAL A 67 24.20 -23.53 5.13
CA VAL A 67 24.80 -22.21 4.87
C VAL A 67 24.22 -21.57 3.61
N ALA A 68 24.04 -20.26 3.64
CA ALA A 68 23.91 -19.42 2.45
C ALA A 68 25.10 -18.45 2.35
N ARG A 69 25.75 -18.41 1.19
CA ARG A 69 26.76 -17.40 0.85
C ARG A 69 26.19 -16.43 -0.15
N VAL A 70 26.27 -15.15 0.16
CA VAL A 70 25.79 -14.07 -0.70
C VAL A 70 26.98 -13.43 -1.40
N TYR A 71 26.91 -13.38 -2.73
CA TYR A 71 27.93 -12.80 -3.58
C TYR A 71 27.39 -11.57 -4.30
N ARG A 72 28.27 -10.60 -4.49
CA ARG A 72 27.98 -9.31 -5.13
C ARG A 72 29.02 -8.98 -6.19
N THR A 73 28.57 -8.36 -7.27
CA THR A 73 29.43 -7.63 -8.21
C THR A 73 28.82 -6.24 -8.46
N ALA A 74 29.65 -5.29 -8.88
CA ALA A 74 29.21 -3.95 -9.24
C ALA A 74 29.84 -3.53 -10.58
N ASP A 75 29.06 -2.84 -11.41
CA ASP A 75 29.47 -2.26 -12.69
C ASP A 75 28.71 -0.95 -12.96
N GLU A 76 28.96 -0.34 -14.11
CA GLU A 76 28.36 0.94 -14.51
C GLU A 76 26.94 0.80 -15.10
N GLY A 77 26.46 -0.42 -15.37
CA GLY A 77 25.15 -0.62 -16.00
C GLY A 77 25.17 -0.93 -17.49
N ASP A 78 26.27 -0.62 -18.20
CA ASP A 78 26.30 -0.58 -19.67
C ASP A 78 26.39 -1.95 -20.36
N ALA A 79 26.81 -2.98 -19.63
CA ALA A 79 26.92 -4.35 -20.13
C ALA A 79 25.78 -5.24 -19.58
N PRO A 80 25.52 -6.42 -20.13
CA PRO A 80 24.72 -7.42 -19.45
C PRO A 80 25.34 -7.77 -18.09
N PRO A 81 24.53 -8.08 -17.05
CA PRO A 81 25.05 -8.50 -15.76
C PRO A 81 26.06 -9.65 -15.92
N ARG A 82 27.17 -9.59 -15.18
CA ARG A 82 28.20 -10.63 -15.21
C ARG A 82 27.59 -12.02 -14.98
N ALA A 83 28.12 -13.04 -15.65
CA ALA A 83 27.73 -14.42 -15.39
C ALA A 83 28.20 -14.85 -13.99
N ALA A 84 27.39 -15.63 -13.29
CA ALA A 84 27.77 -16.25 -12.03
C ALA A 84 28.21 -17.68 -12.32
N MET A 85 29.52 -17.92 -12.35
CA MET A 85 30.10 -19.25 -12.53
C MET A 85 30.68 -19.73 -11.20
N LEU A 86 30.26 -20.93 -10.78
CA LEU A 86 30.75 -21.57 -9.58
C LEU A 86 32.00 -22.39 -9.89
N GLU A 87 33.11 -22.08 -9.24
CA GLU A 87 34.37 -22.82 -9.32
C GLU A 87 34.98 -22.93 -7.93
N GLY A 88 35.38 -24.14 -7.51
CA GLY A 88 35.97 -24.35 -6.18
C GLY A 88 35.07 -23.93 -5.00
N GLY A 89 33.74 -23.94 -5.17
CA GLY A 89 32.78 -23.54 -4.12
C GLY A 89 32.64 -22.02 -3.93
N ARG A 90 33.20 -21.22 -4.84
CA ARG A 90 33.07 -19.75 -4.90
C ARG A 90 32.58 -19.29 -6.26
N VAL A 91 31.95 -18.11 -6.31
CA VAL A 91 31.53 -17.51 -7.58
C VAL A 91 32.66 -16.65 -8.12
N VAL A 92 33.29 -17.08 -9.21
CA VAL A 92 34.50 -16.44 -9.75
C VAL A 92 34.20 -15.03 -10.26
N GLY A 93 35.01 -14.06 -9.84
CA GLY A 93 34.83 -12.66 -10.22
C GLY A 93 33.71 -11.94 -9.47
N TRP A 94 33.22 -12.53 -8.38
CA TRP A 94 32.25 -11.92 -7.46
C TRP A 94 32.84 -11.85 -6.06
N THR A 95 32.43 -10.84 -5.29
CA THR A 95 32.84 -10.66 -3.89
C THR A 95 31.83 -11.34 -2.98
N GLU A 96 32.28 -12.23 -2.10
CA GLU A 96 31.42 -12.76 -1.02
C GLU A 96 31.24 -11.68 0.05
N ILE A 97 30.01 -11.23 0.26
CA ILE A 97 29.69 -10.14 1.19
C ILE A 97 29.07 -10.62 2.50
N ALA A 98 28.53 -11.85 2.51
CA ALA A 98 27.94 -12.44 3.70
C ALA A 98 27.93 -13.98 3.61
N SER A 99 28.04 -14.62 4.78
CA SER A 99 27.80 -16.05 4.95
C SER A 99 26.87 -16.24 6.16
N LEU A 100 25.67 -16.78 5.92
CA LEU A 100 24.61 -16.96 6.91
C LEU A 100 24.49 -18.45 7.29
N SER A 101 24.39 -18.73 8.59
CA SER A 101 24.00 -20.06 9.09
C SER A 101 22.50 -20.26 8.92
N LEU A 102 22.12 -21.36 8.26
CA LEU A 102 20.73 -21.76 7.99
C LEU A 102 20.25 -22.91 8.87
N PHE A 103 21.16 -23.50 9.66
CA PHE A 103 20.78 -24.47 10.67
C PHE A 103 20.27 -23.76 11.93
N PRO A 104 19.31 -24.33 12.70
CA PRO A 104 18.77 -23.73 13.91
C PRO A 104 19.85 -23.18 14.85
N PRO A 105 19.70 -21.93 15.34
CA PRO A 105 18.49 -21.11 15.28
C PRO A 105 18.31 -20.27 13.99
N GLY A 106 19.09 -20.51 12.93
CA GLY A 106 18.97 -19.82 11.63
C GLY A 106 17.77 -20.28 10.79
N PRO A 107 17.42 -19.53 9.72
CA PRO A 107 16.27 -19.83 8.88
C PRO A 107 16.51 -21.12 8.09
N GLY A 108 15.68 -22.12 8.33
CA GLY A 108 15.80 -23.45 7.74
C GLY A 108 15.28 -23.54 6.31
N THR A 109 15.00 -24.76 5.85
CA THR A 109 14.44 -25.00 4.52
C THR A 109 13.04 -24.42 4.38
N GLY A 110 12.77 -23.68 3.31
CA GLY A 110 11.46 -23.06 3.05
C GLY A 110 11.23 -21.74 3.79
N GLU A 111 12.08 -21.40 4.77
CA GLU A 111 12.01 -20.13 5.47
C GLU A 111 12.68 -19.02 4.65
N GLU A 112 12.27 -17.78 4.93
CA GLU A 112 12.88 -16.60 4.33
C GLU A 112 14.20 -16.27 5.03
N ALA A 113 15.22 -15.97 4.23
CA ALA A 113 16.49 -15.47 4.69
C ALA A 113 16.78 -14.12 4.02
N LYS A 114 17.45 -13.23 4.75
CA LYS A 114 17.77 -11.88 4.29
C LYS A 114 19.08 -11.38 4.86
N ILE A 115 19.70 -10.47 4.11
CA ILE A 115 20.82 -9.64 4.58
C ILE A 115 20.58 -8.18 4.18
N THR A 116 21.27 -7.27 4.86
CA THR A 116 21.37 -5.87 4.47
C THR A 116 22.81 -5.58 4.08
N ASP A 117 23.04 -5.29 2.80
CA ASP A 117 24.33 -4.85 2.30
C ASP A 117 24.44 -3.33 2.45
N SER A 118 25.42 -2.87 3.22
CA SER A 118 25.72 -1.44 3.43
C SER A 118 27.18 -1.11 3.15
N SER A 119 27.94 -2.06 2.58
CA SER A 119 29.41 -1.97 2.50
C SER A 119 29.84 -1.38 1.16
N ASP A 120 30.51 -0.23 1.21
CA ASP A 120 31.14 0.44 0.05
C ASP A 120 30.19 0.71 -1.12
N LEU A 121 28.92 0.99 -0.82
CA LEU A 121 27.92 1.31 -1.83
C LEU A 121 28.14 2.71 -2.40
N VAL A 122 28.43 2.77 -3.70
CA VAL A 122 28.55 4.01 -4.47
C VAL A 122 27.29 4.24 -5.32
N TYR A 123 26.75 5.45 -5.26
CA TYR A 123 25.63 5.86 -6.11
C TYR A 123 25.99 5.88 -7.59
N GLY A 124 25.02 5.53 -8.44
CA GLY A 124 25.19 5.41 -9.89
C GLY A 124 25.84 4.10 -10.33
N ARG A 125 26.06 3.15 -9.41
CA ARG A 125 26.50 1.79 -9.75
C ARG A 125 25.33 0.83 -9.77
N ARG A 126 25.42 -0.16 -10.66
CA ARG A 126 24.53 -1.29 -10.69
C ARG A 126 25.15 -2.45 -9.92
N TYR A 127 24.42 -2.95 -8.94
CA TYR A 127 24.82 -4.11 -8.14
C TYR A 127 24.05 -5.33 -8.61
N THR A 128 24.75 -6.45 -8.75
CA THR A 128 24.12 -7.75 -8.98
C THR A 128 24.46 -8.68 -7.83
N TYR A 129 23.46 -9.41 -7.35
CA TYR A 129 23.55 -10.39 -6.29
C TYR A 129 23.22 -11.79 -6.78
N VAL A 130 23.93 -12.77 -6.22
CA VAL A 130 23.57 -14.20 -6.29
C VAL A 130 23.79 -14.85 -4.94
N VAL A 131 23.00 -15.89 -4.66
CA VAL A 131 23.13 -16.72 -3.46
C VAL A 131 23.51 -18.13 -3.87
N VAL A 132 24.47 -18.70 -3.15
CA VAL A 132 24.84 -20.12 -3.22
C VAL A 132 24.57 -20.73 -1.86
N THR A 133 23.78 -21.80 -1.82
CA THR A 133 23.49 -22.52 -0.58
C THR A 133 24.29 -23.81 -0.50
N ALA A 134 24.59 -24.26 0.70
CA ALA A 134 25.24 -25.54 0.96
C ALA A 134 24.48 -26.34 2.02
N ASP A 135 24.49 -27.66 1.87
CA ASP A 135 24.02 -28.56 2.92
C ASP A 135 25.10 -28.81 3.99
N ALA A 136 24.76 -29.58 5.02
CA ALA A 136 25.62 -29.89 6.15
C ALA A 136 26.90 -30.67 5.76
N GLN A 137 26.95 -31.25 4.56
CA GLN A 137 28.16 -31.92 4.03
C GLN A 137 28.98 -30.98 3.14
N GLY A 138 28.62 -29.70 3.04
CA GLY A 138 29.32 -28.70 2.25
C GLY A 138 29.02 -28.77 0.75
N ARG A 139 28.01 -29.53 0.32
CA ARG A 139 27.65 -29.64 -1.09
C ARG A 139 26.87 -28.39 -1.52
N THR A 140 27.42 -27.65 -2.46
CA THR A 140 26.88 -26.35 -2.89
C THR A 140 25.88 -26.47 -4.05
N SER A 141 24.81 -25.66 -4.01
CA SER A 141 23.92 -25.45 -5.15
C SER A 141 24.64 -24.75 -6.31
N LEU A 142 24.03 -24.75 -7.50
CA LEU A 142 24.36 -23.73 -8.50
C LEU A 142 23.95 -22.33 -7.98
N PRO A 143 24.50 -21.24 -8.56
CA PRO A 143 24.06 -19.89 -8.23
C PRO A 143 22.57 -19.68 -8.46
N SER A 144 21.95 -18.83 -7.64
CA SER A 144 20.55 -18.44 -7.76
C SER A 144 20.23 -17.69 -9.06
N ASN A 145 18.95 -17.33 -9.26
CA ASN A 145 18.61 -16.22 -10.13
C ASN A 145 19.39 -14.95 -9.72
N ARG A 146 19.68 -14.07 -10.68
CA ARG A 146 20.38 -12.81 -10.42
C ARG A 146 19.38 -11.75 -9.97
N ALA A 147 19.65 -11.11 -8.84
CA ALA A 147 18.96 -9.90 -8.44
C ALA A 147 19.82 -8.70 -8.84
N VAL A 148 19.29 -7.83 -9.70
CA VAL A 148 19.97 -6.66 -10.25
C VAL A 148 19.30 -5.41 -9.69
N VAL A 149 20.11 -4.46 -9.20
CA VAL A 149 19.61 -3.19 -8.66
C VAL A 149 20.52 -2.04 -9.08
N ASP A 150 19.92 -0.98 -9.61
CA ASP A 150 20.62 0.29 -9.84
C ASP A 150 20.57 1.11 -8.55
N TYR A 151 21.73 1.28 -7.91
CA TYR A 151 21.81 2.02 -6.66
C TYR A 151 22.00 3.50 -6.97
N ALA A 152 20.89 4.22 -7.11
CA ALA A 152 20.90 5.67 -7.30
C ALA A 152 20.39 6.40 -6.05
N ALA A 153 20.84 7.64 -5.87
CA ALA A 153 20.31 8.47 -4.81
C ALA A 153 18.84 8.79 -5.10
N ALA A 154 18.02 8.68 -4.05
CA ALA A 154 16.62 9.07 -4.11
C ALA A 154 16.50 10.60 -4.14
N PRO A 155 15.40 11.16 -4.67
CA PRO A 155 15.08 12.57 -4.47
C PRO A 155 14.93 12.90 -2.99
N GLU A 156 15.27 14.12 -2.59
CA GLU A 156 14.88 14.68 -1.30
C GLU A 156 13.35 14.73 -1.14
N ALA A 157 12.88 14.95 0.09
CA ALA A 157 11.45 15.10 0.35
C ALA A 157 10.93 16.39 -0.33
N PRO A 158 9.75 16.36 -0.98
CA PRO A 158 9.11 17.58 -1.45
C PRO A 158 8.85 18.57 -0.31
N GLY A 159 9.03 19.85 -0.60
CA GLY A 159 8.85 20.96 0.35
C GLY A 159 7.43 21.53 0.31
N GLY A 160 7.12 22.44 1.23
CA GLY A 160 5.95 23.31 1.13
C GLY A 160 4.58 22.62 0.97
N LEU A 161 4.42 21.37 1.42
CA LEU A 161 3.15 20.67 1.28
C LEU A 161 2.04 21.42 2.01
N THR A 162 0.97 21.76 1.29
CA THR A 162 -0.27 22.33 1.81
C THR A 162 -1.45 21.41 1.49
N ALA A 163 -2.50 21.52 2.30
CA ALA A 163 -3.75 20.79 2.09
C ALA A 163 -4.95 21.72 2.33
N GLU A 164 -5.78 21.88 1.30
CA GLU A 164 -7.01 22.66 1.33
C GLU A 164 -8.21 21.71 1.33
N ALA A 165 -8.98 21.74 2.41
CA ALA A 165 -10.21 20.97 2.55
C ALA A 165 -11.35 21.59 1.71
N GLY A 166 -12.16 20.74 1.10
CA GLY A 166 -13.42 21.10 0.46
C GLY A 166 -14.46 19.99 0.65
N ASP A 167 -15.59 20.12 -0.06
CA ASP A 167 -16.64 19.11 -0.03
C ASP A 167 -16.19 17.82 -0.76
N HIS A 168 -16.13 16.71 -0.02
CA HIS A 168 -15.63 15.40 -0.47
C HIS A 168 -14.28 15.46 -1.20
N ARG A 169 -13.41 16.39 -0.79
CA ARG A 169 -12.15 16.65 -1.47
C ARG A 169 -11.09 17.27 -0.58
N VAL A 170 -9.84 16.88 -0.79
CA VAL A 170 -8.66 17.62 -0.33
C VAL A 170 -7.79 17.98 -1.52
N ARG A 171 -7.46 19.26 -1.69
CA ARG A 171 -6.48 19.71 -2.69
C ARG A 171 -5.11 19.83 -2.02
N LEU A 172 -4.13 19.13 -2.56
CA LEU A 172 -2.75 19.14 -2.14
C LEU A 172 -1.93 19.94 -3.14
N ALA A 173 -0.99 20.74 -2.64
CA ALA A 173 0.02 21.39 -3.45
C ALA A 173 1.36 21.32 -2.72
N TRP A 174 2.47 21.19 -3.44
CA TRP A 174 3.81 21.10 -2.85
C TRP A 174 4.86 21.73 -3.75
N GLU A 175 6.06 21.90 -3.22
CA GLU A 175 7.24 22.32 -3.96
C GLU A 175 8.03 21.07 -4.37
N PRO A 176 8.50 20.99 -5.63
CA PRO A 176 9.37 19.90 -6.04
C PRO A 176 10.66 19.96 -5.20
N PRO A 177 11.26 18.82 -4.83
CA PRO A 177 12.57 18.86 -4.21
C PRO A 177 13.59 19.46 -5.20
N GLU A 178 14.73 19.99 -4.73
CA GLU A 178 15.80 20.56 -5.59
C GLU A 178 16.99 19.62 -5.84
N ARG A 179 17.29 18.72 -4.90
CA ARG A 179 18.41 17.76 -4.98
C ARG A 179 18.03 16.31 -4.68
N LEU A 180 18.92 15.41 -5.09
CA LEU A 180 18.98 14.04 -4.61
C LEU A 180 19.64 14.01 -3.22
N LEU A 181 19.47 12.92 -2.48
CA LEU A 181 20.08 12.73 -1.15
C LEU A 181 21.63 12.78 -1.14
N ASP A 182 22.26 12.70 -2.30
CA ASP A 182 23.72 12.86 -2.46
C ASP A 182 24.14 14.29 -2.87
N GLY A 183 23.20 15.24 -2.87
CA GLY A 183 23.41 16.65 -3.18
C GLY A 183 23.42 17.00 -4.67
N ARG A 184 23.36 16.01 -5.58
CA ARG A 184 23.29 16.26 -7.03
C ARG A 184 21.89 16.74 -7.44
N THR A 185 21.80 17.47 -8.55
CA THR A 185 20.51 17.81 -9.17
C THR A 185 19.92 16.62 -9.91
N TYR A 186 18.61 16.65 -10.14
CA TYR A 186 17.95 15.63 -10.97
C TYR A 186 18.30 15.85 -12.44
N GLY A 187 18.88 14.84 -13.08
CA GLY A 187 19.07 14.82 -14.54
C GLY A 187 17.89 14.22 -15.29
N ILE A 188 16.87 13.71 -14.57
CA ILE A 188 15.70 13.03 -15.14
C ILE A 188 14.41 13.49 -14.45
N PRO A 189 13.25 13.43 -15.13
CA PRO A 189 11.96 13.72 -14.51
C PRO A 189 11.67 12.80 -13.33
N ILE A 190 11.13 13.37 -12.26
CA ILE A 190 10.60 12.65 -11.10
C ILE A 190 9.08 12.63 -11.16
N THR A 191 8.48 11.65 -10.50
CA THR A 191 7.03 11.58 -10.26
C THR A 191 6.76 11.66 -8.76
N TYR A 192 5.50 11.76 -8.38
CA TYR A 192 5.07 11.85 -6.99
C TYR A 192 4.10 10.73 -6.64
N GLU A 193 4.18 10.31 -5.38
CA GLU A 193 3.26 9.36 -4.76
C GLU A 193 2.65 10.03 -3.54
N ILE A 194 1.32 10.09 -3.50
CA ILE A 194 0.59 10.65 -2.36
C ILE A 194 0.42 9.57 -1.31
N LEU A 195 0.78 9.90 -0.08
CA LEU A 195 0.60 9.06 1.08
C LEU A 195 -0.56 9.65 1.90
N ARG A 196 -1.51 8.82 2.30
CA ARG A 196 -2.65 9.22 3.13
C ARG A 196 -2.77 8.31 4.34
N SER A 197 -3.21 8.89 5.46
CA SER A 197 -3.67 8.17 6.63
C SER A 197 -5.09 8.62 6.99
N PRO A 198 -6.01 7.71 7.37
CA PRO A 198 -7.36 8.07 7.81
C PRO A 198 -7.40 8.62 9.24
N SER A 199 -6.24 8.92 9.84
CA SER A 199 -6.14 9.63 11.10
C SER A 199 -4.91 10.56 11.10
N PRO A 200 -4.89 11.61 11.92
CA PRO A 200 -3.77 12.56 11.99
C PRO A 200 -2.41 11.90 12.27
N ASP A 201 -2.41 10.91 13.16
CA ASP A 201 -1.21 10.24 13.67
C ASP A 201 -1.04 8.81 13.13
N GLY A 202 -1.96 8.36 12.28
CA GLY A 202 -1.93 7.00 11.75
C GLY A 202 -0.76 6.74 10.80
N PRO A 203 -0.54 5.47 10.45
CA PRO A 203 0.44 5.10 9.43
C PRO A 203 0.00 5.67 8.08
N LEU A 204 0.96 6.26 7.37
CA LEU A 204 0.78 6.76 6.02
C LEU A 204 0.91 5.60 5.02
N THR A 205 -0.08 5.46 4.16
CA THR A 205 -0.08 4.46 3.08
C THR A 205 -0.23 5.13 1.72
N PRO A 206 0.41 4.63 0.65
CA PRO A 206 0.21 5.16 -0.69
C PRO A 206 -1.25 5.11 -1.13
N LEU A 207 -1.71 6.21 -1.72
CA LEU A 207 -2.92 6.19 -2.53
C LEU A 207 -2.63 5.46 -3.85
N PRO A 208 -3.61 4.73 -4.40
CA PRO A 208 -3.48 4.06 -5.69
C PRO A 208 -3.62 5.07 -6.84
N THR A 209 -2.77 6.09 -6.83
CA THR A 209 -2.63 7.05 -7.92
C THR A 209 -1.60 6.52 -8.90
N GLY A 210 -1.86 6.61 -10.20
CA GLY A 210 -0.79 6.45 -11.19
C GLY A 210 0.35 7.46 -10.95
N PRO A 211 1.41 7.44 -11.79
CA PRO A 211 2.49 8.40 -11.66
C PRO A 211 1.96 9.84 -11.78
N ILE A 212 2.20 10.67 -10.76
CA ILE A 212 1.83 12.09 -10.77
C ILE A 212 3.06 12.89 -11.18
N THR A 213 2.94 13.73 -12.21
CA THR A 213 4.03 14.60 -12.69
C THR A 213 3.86 16.06 -12.27
N GLU A 214 2.66 16.47 -11.90
CA GLU A 214 2.36 17.80 -11.40
C GLU A 214 2.71 17.94 -9.92
N THR A 215 2.83 19.19 -9.45
CA THR A 215 3.09 19.51 -8.04
C THR A 215 1.80 19.81 -7.27
N ALA A 216 0.69 19.23 -7.74
CA ALA A 216 -0.62 19.32 -7.12
C ALA A 216 -1.41 18.02 -7.34
N TYR A 217 -2.33 17.72 -6.42
CA TYR A 217 -3.23 16.58 -6.51
C TYR A 217 -4.54 16.86 -5.79
N ALA A 218 -5.67 16.41 -6.34
CA ALA A 218 -6.96 16.49 -5.68
C ALA A 218 -7.42 15.08 -5.28
N ASP A 219 -7.42 14.80 -3.97
CA ASP A 219 -8.02 13.58 -3.43
C ASP A 219 -9.54 13.77 -3.36
N THR A 220 -10.27 13.21 -4.31
CA THR A 220 -11.75 13.23 -4.37
C THR A 220 -12.40 12.00 -3.73
N SER A 221 -11.60 11.17 -3.05
CA SER A 221 -12.08 9.98 -2.33
C SER A 221 -12.16 10.21 -0.82
N ALA A 222 -11.86 11.42 -0.37
CA ALA A 222 -11.87 11.79 1.03
C ALA A 222 -13.30 12.11 1.49
N ASP A 223 -13.78 11.37 2.49
CA ASP A 223 -15.08 11.62 3.10
C ASP A 223 -15.08 12.88 3.97
N ASN A 224 -16.22 13.59 3.95
CA ASN A 224 -16.45 14.71 4.85
C ASN A 224 -16.40 14.27 6.32
N ASP A 225 -16.09 15.22 7.19
CA ASP A 225 -16.02 15.06 8.65
C ASP A 225 -14.95 14.05 9.13
N THR A 226 -14.12 13.53 8.23
CA THR A 226 -12.98 12.66 8.55
C THR A 226 -11.69 13.43 8.43
N THR A 227 -10.86 13.41 9.48
CA THR A 227 -9.55 14.09 9.45
C THR A 227 -8.50 13.15 8.89
N TYR A 228 -7.96 13.50 7.73
CA TYR A 228 -6.89 12.76 7.06
C TYR A 228 -5.54 13.43 7.31
N SER A 229 -4.49 12.63 7.32
CA SER A 229 -3.10 13.11 7.22
C SER A 229 -2.54 12.77 5.85
N TYR A 230 -1.88 13.74 5.21
CA TYR A 230 -1.25 13.59 3.91
C TYR A 230 0.24 13.87 3.99
N ALA A 231 1.01 13.11 3.23
CA ALA A 231 2.39 13.44 2.87
C ALA A 231 2.59 13.13 1.39
N VAL A 232 3.60 13.72 0.78
CA VAL A 232 4.01 13.42 -0.59
C VAL A 232 5.45 12.95 -0.58
N ARG A 233 5.79 11.98 -1.42
CA ARG A 233 7.18 11.63 -1.69
C ARG A 233 7.45 11.69 -3.18
N ALA A 234 8.66 12.12 -3.51
CA ALA A 234 9.15 12.05 -4.88
C ALA A 234 9.66 10.63 -5.18
N VAL A 235 9.43 10.21 -6.42
CA VAL A 235 9.78 8.90 -6.96
C VAL A 235 10.61 9.13 -8.21
N ARG A 236 11.72 8.40 -8.29
CA ARG A 236 12.62 8.38 -9.43
C ARG A 236 12.64 6.98 -10.01
N GLN A 237 12.66 6.87 -11.33
CA GLN A 237 12.90 5.62 -12.02
C GLN A 237 14.33 5.61 -12.57
N GLU A 238 15.14 4.65 -12.16
CA GLU A 238 16.47 4.40 -12.71
C GLU A 238 16.45 3.04 -13.41
N HIS A 239 16.47 3.02 -14.74
CA HIS A 239 16.24 1.81 -15.54
C HIS A 239 14.96 1.05 -15.08
N ALA A 240 15.10 -0.17 -14.58
CA ALA A 240 14.00 -0.99 -14.06
C ALA A 240 13.75 -0.78 -12.55
N THR A 241 14.58 0.02 -11.89
CA THR A 241 14.57 0.21 -10.44
C THR A 241 13.76 1.46 -10.05
N THR A 242 12.69 1.27 -9.27
CA THR A 242 11.93 2.40 -8.68
C THR A 242 12.56 2.81 -7.35
N ILE A 243 12.98 4.07 -7.26
CA ILE A 243 13.66 4.65 -6.10
C ILE A 243 12.76 5.70 -5.47
N ARG A 244 12.44 5.52 -4.20
CA ARG A 244 11.49 6.37 -3.47
C ARG A 244 12.24 7.23 -2.45
N GLY A 245 12.00 8.54 -2.50
CA GLY A 245 12.51 9.49 -1.53
C GLY A 245 11.80 9.38 -0.17
N PRO A 246 12.33 10.06 0.85
CA PRO A 246 11.61 10.27 2.10
C PRO A 246 10.30 11.04 1.83
N ALA A 247 9.31 10.82 2.70
CA ALA A 247 8.08 11.60 2.67
C ALA A 247 8.33 13.02 3.17
N SER A 248 7.54 13.97 2.64
CA SER A 248 7.43 15.32 3.17
C SER A 248 6.98 15.33 4.64
N GLN A 249 7.05 16.51 5.26
CA GLN A 249 6.26 16.74 6.48
C GLN A 249 4.78 16.48 6.18
N ARG A 250 4.09 15.93 7.18
CA ARG A 250 2.67 15.61 7.05
C ARG A 250 1.82 16.85 7.30
N VAL A 251 0.70 16.96 6.60
CA VAL A 251 -0.33 17.96 6.83
C VAL A 251 -1.67 17.29 7.07
N ALA A 252 -2.51 17.87 7.93
CA ALA A 252 -3.84 17.36 8.20
C ALA A 252 -4.90 18.19 7.49
N ALA A 253 -5.95 17.54 7.00
CA ALA A 253 -7.12 18.20 6.44
C ALA A 253 -8.40 17.43 6.78
N THR A 254 -9.47 18.17 7.04
CA THR A 254 -10.80 17.62 7.31
C THR A 254 -11.75 18.17 6.25
N PRO A 255 -12.03 17.42 5.17
CA PRO A 255 -13.11 17.76 4.24
C PRO A 255 -14.40 18.04 4.99
N VAL A 256 -15.09 19.10 4.62
CA VAL A 256 -16.36 19.48 5.22
C VAL A 256 -17.27 20.03 4.15
N LYS A 257 -18.55 19.64 4.22
CA LYS A 257 -19.58 20.29 3.43
C LYS A 257 -19.94 21.60 4.10
N THR A 258 -19.80 22.71 3.38
CA THR A 258 -20.15 24.06 3.87
C THR A 258 -21.37 24.64 3.18
N SER A 259 -21.88 23.99 2.13
CA SER A 259 -23.08 24.42 1.43
C SER A 259 -24.33 23.90 2.13
N ALA A 260 -25.21 24.82 2.52
CA ALA A 260 -26.54 24.46 3.00
C ALA A 260 -27.42 23.92 1.86
N PRO A 261 -28.40 23.07 2.17
CA PRO A 261 -29.41 22.69 1.19
C PRO A 261 -30.18 23.90 0.65
N ALA A 262 -30.78 23.76 -0.52
CA ALA A 262 -31.81 24.67 -1.00
C ALA A 262 -33.01 24.70 -0.02
N PRO A 263 -33.66 25.85 0.18
CA PRO A 263 -34.81 25.94 1.10
C PRO A 263 -36.01 25.14 0.58
N PRO A 264 -36.86 24.62 1.48
CA PRO A 264 -38.17 24.09 1.11
C PRO A 264 -39.03 25.19 0.47
N THR A 265 -39.97 24.81 -0.38
CA THR A 265 -40.90 25.74 -1.05
C THR A 265 -42.35 25.37 -0.78
N ASP A 266 -43.27 26.22 -1.25
CA ASP A 266 -44.71 25.95 -1.24
C ASP A 266 -45.25 25.57 0.15
N LEU A 267 -44.69 26.21 1.20
CA LEU A 267 -45.20 26.04 2.56
C LEU A 267 -46.64 26.53 2.61
N VAL A 268 -47.52 25.71 3.17
CA VAL A 268 -48.91 26.02 3.49
C VAL A 268 -49.20 25.64 4.94
N ALA A 269 -50.11 26.39 5.57
CA ALA A 269 -50.54 26.15 6.95
C ALA A 269 -52.07 26.22 7.06
N ALA A 270 -52.66 25.30 7.83
CA ALA A 270 -54.09 25.25 8.10
C ALA A 270 -54.34 25.08 9.61
N GLY A 271 -55.09 26.03 10.19
CA GLY A 271 -55.51 25.98 11.60
C GLY A 271 -56.69 25.03 11.82
N SER A 272 -56.68 24.31 12.94
CA SER A 272 -57.74 23.38 13.35
C SER A 272 -57.79 23.29 14.88
N GLY A 273 -58.73 24.02 15.49
CA GLY A 273 -58.79 24.16 16.95
C GLY A 273 -57.52 24.81 17.49
N THR A 274 -56.82 24.12 18.40
CA THR A 274 -55.52 24.55 18.96
C THR A 274 -54.31 24.00 18.20
N ALA A 275 -54.48 23.48 16.98
CA ALA A 275 -53.39 22.92 16.19
C ALA A 275 -53.24 23.62 14.83
N VAL A 276 -52.01 23.69 14.34
CA VAL A 276 -51.68 24.13 12.98
C VAL A 276 -51.02 22.97 12.23
N ARG A 277 -51.65 22.53 11.15
CA ARG A 277 -51.07 21.55 10.23
C ARG A 277 -50.30 22.28 9.14
N LEU A 278 -49.05 21.91 8.95
CA LEU A 278 -48.14 22.44 7.94
C LEU A 278 -47.81 21.36 6.92
N ALA A 279 -47.72 21.78 5.66
CA ALA A 279 -47.21 20.96 4.56
C ALA A 279 -46.35 21.83 3.65
N TRP A 280 -45.30 21.27 3.07
CA TRP A 280 -44.40 21.98 2.14
C TRP A 280 -43.91 21.04 1.04
N ARG A 281 -43.31 21.64 0.01
CA ARG A 281 -42.50 20.92 -0.97
C ARG A 281 -41.07 20.81 -0.44
N GLY A 282 -40.55 19.60 -0.41
CA GLY A 282 -39.18 19.32 0.03
C GLY A 282 -38.13 20.01 -0.84
N SER A 283 -36.93 20.19 -0.28
CA SER A 283 -35.78 20.70 -1.02
C SER A 283 -35.39 19.71 -2.14
N PRO A 284 -34.89 20.19 -3.30
CA PRO A 284 -34.41 19.33 -4.38
C PRO A 284 -33.10 18.60 -4.04
N ASP A 285 -32.39 19.00 -2.99
CA ASP A 285 -31.10 18.42 -2.63
C ASP A 285 -31.27 17.03 -2.00
N ALA A 286 -30.43 16.09 -2.43
CA ALA A 286 -30.57 14.68 -2.08
C ALA A 286 -30.12 14.34 -0.65
N ASP A 287 -29.36 15.22 -0.01
CA ASP A 287 -28.68 15.00 1.27
C ASP A 287 -29.37 15.70 2.46
N VAL A 288 -30.61 16.17 2.25
CA VAL A 288 -31.45 16.72 3.32
C VAL A 288 -31.76 15.63 4.33
N ALA A 289 -31.35 15.83 5.58
CA ALA A 289 -31.61 14.92 6.70
C ALA A 289 -32.89 15.29 7.45
N ALA A 290 -33.21 16.57 7.57
CA ALA A 290 -34.35 17.05 8.34
C ALA A 290 -34.92 18.37 7.82
N TYR A 291 -36.17 18.64 8.20
CA TYR A 291 -36.81 19.95 8.08
C TYR A 291 -37.07 20.53 9.47
N VAL A 292 -36.65 21.78 9.70
CA VAL A 292 -36.83 22.47 10.97
C VAL A 292 -37.96 23.48 10.84
N VAL A 293 -38.92 23.42 11.76
CA VAL A 293 -40.14 24.25 11.71
C VAL A 293 -40.02 25.37 12.73
N TYR A 294 -40.30 26.58 12.25
CA TYR A 294 -40.28 27.81 13.04
C TYR A 294 -41.66 28.45 13.11
N ARG A 295 -41.99 29.03 14.28
CA ARG A 295 -43.21 29.80 14.54
C ARG A 295 -42.86 31.18 15.10
N ALA A 296 -43.58 32.21 14.67
CA ALA A 296 -43.55 33.54 15.28
C ALA A 296 -44.98 33.98 15.66
N ALA A 297 -45.16 34.57 16.84
CA ALA A 297 -46.43 35.19 17.23
C ALA A 297 -46.54 36.61 16.67
N GLY A 298 -47.58 36.88 15.87
CA GLY A 298 -47.78 38.16 15.19
C GLY A 298 -46.54 38.62 14.43
N ARG A 299 -46.05 39.82 14.74
CA ARG A 299 -44.81 40.39 14.17
C ARG A 299 -43.54 40.05 14.96
N GLY A 300 -43.64 39.16 15.95
CA GLY A 300 -42.52 38.72 16.77
C GLY A 300 -41.47 37.91 15.99
N THR A 301 -40.47 37.44 16.73
CA THR A 301 -39.36 36.64 16.21
C THR A 301 -39.75 35.18 16.01
N PHE A 302 -39.20 34.54 14.98
CA PHE A 302 -39.31 33.10 14.78
C PHE A 302 -38.54 32.33 15.84
N VAL A 303 -39.21 31.36 16.45
CA VAL A 303 -38.63 30.37 17.36
C VAL A 303 -38.84 28.96 16.79
N ARG A 304 -37.87 28.07 17.01
CA ARG A 304 -37.99 26.67 16.59
C ARG A 304 -39.08 25.98 17.42
N VAL A 305 -40.04 25.35 16.77
CA VAL A 305 -41.14 24.61 17.42
C VAL A 305 -41.05 23.10 17.21
N GLY A 306 -40.26 22.65 16.23
CA GLY A 306 -40.05 21.24 16.01
C GLY A 306 -39.19 20.94 14.79
N SER A 307 -39.07 19.66 14.47
CA SER A 307 -38.41 19.18 13.27
C SER A 307 -38.92 17.79 12.89
N VAL A 308 -38.83 17.46 11.60
CA VAL A 308 -39.13 16.12 11.06
C VAL A 308 -37.97 15.63 10.21
N ARG A 309 -37.76 14.31 10.16
CA ARG A 309 -36.73 13.72 9.28
C ARG A 309 -37.23 13.68 7.84
N ALA A 310 -36.36 13.93 6.88
CA ALA A 310 -36.67 13.67 5.48
C ALA A 310 -36.99 12.17 5.26
N PRO A 311 -37.88 11.81 4.32
CA PRO A 311 -38.57 12.69 3.36
C PRO A 311 -39.90 13.25 3.86
N THR A 312 -40.20 13.23 5.17
CA THR A 312 -41.47 13.77 5.70
C THR A 312 -41.55 15.28 5.47
N THR A 313 -42.60 15.74 4.79
CA THR A 313 -42.82 17.15 4.45
C THR A 313 -44.08 17.75 5.10
N THR A 314 -44.47 17.20 6.25
CA THR A 314 -45.60 17.69 7.03
C THR A 314 -45.25 17.79 8.50
N PHE A 315 -45.88 18.72 9.22
CA PHE A 315 -45.72 18.90 10.67
C PHE A 315 -47.03 19.36 11.29
N VAL A 316 -47.29 18.96 12.53
CA VAL A 316 -48.45 19.45 13.28
C VAL A 316 -47.96 20.12 14.55
N ASP A 317 -48.07 21.44 14.57
CA ASP A 317 -47.87 22.24 15.78
C ASP A 317 -49.15 22.14 16.62
N ARG A 318 -49.04 21.69 17.87
CA ARG A 318 -50.18 21.43 18.77
C ARG A 318 -50.16 22.42 19.93
N ASP A 319 -51.31 22.54 20.59
CA ASP A 319 -51.47 23.35 21.80
C ASP A 319 -51.07 24.82 21.58
N VAL A 320 -51.35 25.33 20.38
CA VAL A 320 -51.08 26.70 19.98
C VAL A 320 -52.21 27.60 20.51
N PRO A 321 -51.91 28.62 21.32
CA PRO A 321 -52.91 29.53 21.86
C PRO A 321 -53.64 30.33 20.77
N ALA A 322 -54.82 30.87 21.07
CA ALA A 322 -55.54 31.78 20.18
C ALA A 322 -54.67 32.98 19.76
N GLY A 323 -54.76 33.37 18.49
CA GLY A 323 -53.96 34.48 17.94
C GLY A 323 -53.46 34.26 16.52
N VAL A 324 -52.65 35.21 16.03
CA VAL A 324 -52.07 35.18 14.69
C VAL A 324 -50.63 34.71 14.76
N TYR A 325 -50.27 33.72 13.94
CA TYR A 325 -48.94 33.15 13.87
C TYR A 325 -48.41 33.12 12.46
N ARG A 326 -47.09 33.28 12.33
CA ARG A 326 -46.35 33.04 11.09
C ARG A 326 -45.52 31.79 11.23
N TYR A 327 -45.41 31.03 10.14
CA TYR A 327 -44.58 29.83 10.06
C TYR A 327 -43.61 29.89 8.89
N ALA A 328 -42.45 29.27 9.09
CA ALA A 328 -41.42 29.08 8.09
C ALA A 328 -40.72 27.73 8.35
N VAL A 329 -40.19 27.12 7.30
CA VAL A 329 -39.47 25.84 7.39
C VAL A 329 -38.11 25.98 6.72
N THR A 330 -37.07 25.38 7.31
CA THR A 330 -35.74 25.25 6.70
C THR A 330 -35.43 23.78 6.44
N ALA A 331 -34.48 23.49 5.56
CA ALA A 331 -33.89 22.18 5.34
C ALA A 331 -32.51 22.12 6.00
N GLN A 332 -32.16 20.95 6.52
CA GLN A 332 -30.88 20.71 7.19
C GLN A 332 -30.26 19.42 6.64
N ASP A 333 -28.96 19.43 6.32
CA ASP A 333 -28.22 18.26 5.83
C ASP A 333 -27.75 17.31 6.95
N ALA A 334 -27.10 16.22 6.55
CA ALA A 334 -26.58 15.17 7.44
C ALA A 334 -25.15 15.43 7.97
N SER A 335 -24.54 16.57 7.69
CA SER A 335 -23.15 16.84 8.09
C SER A 335 -22.99 16.94 9.61
N SER A 336 -21.78 16.66 10.13
CA SER A 336 -21.51 16.70 11.58
C SER A 336 -21.87 18.06 12.21
N ARG A 337 -21.57 19.13 11.47
CA ARG A 337 -22.11 20.46 11.67
C ARG A 337 -23.13 20.72 10.58
N ALA A 338 -24.35 20.27 10.84
CA ALA A 338 -25.41 20.29 9.85
C ALA A 338 -25.70 21.70 9.33
N ASN A 339 -25.60 21.88 8.01
CA ASN A 339 -25.84 23.15 7.36
C ASN A 339 -27.34 23.36 7.18
N GLU A 340 -27.84 24.53 7.59
CA GLU A 340 -29.25 24.87 7.54
C GLU A 340 -29.51 25.87 6.41
N SER A 341 -30.54 25.61 5.61
CA SER A 341 -30.94 26.47 4.50
C SER A 341 -31.48 27.81 4.97
N ALA A 342 -31.70 28.72 4.02
CA ALA A 342 -32.63 29.83 4.23
C ALA A 342 -34.04 29.31 4.58
N ARG A 343 -34.89 30.17 5.14
CA ARG A 343 -36.31 29.86 5.38
C ARG A 343 -37.07 29.75 4.04
N SER A 344 -38.08 28.89 4.02
CA SER A 344 -39.11 28.83 2.99
C SER A 344 -39.87 30.16 2.88
N ASN A 345 -40.84 30.21 1.95
CA ASN A 345 -41.89 31.23 2.01
C ASN A 345 -42.57 31.21 3.40
N GLU A 346 -42.93 32.40 3.91
CA GLU A 346 -43.67 32.54 5.16
C GLU A 346 -45.17 32.40 4.92
N VAL A 347 -45.86 31.74 5.85
CA VAL A 347 -47.34 31.66 5.85
C VAL A 347 -47.91 32.15 7.17
N SER A 348 -49.06 32.82 7.11
CA SER A 348 -49.77 33.32 8.30
C SER A 348 -51.06 32.54 8.53
N VAL A 349 -51.36 32.23 9.79
CA VAL A 349 -52.59 31.56 10.21
C VAL A 349 -53.16 32.23 11.46
N SER A 350 -54.48 32.33 11.55
CA SER A 350 -55.18 32.80 12.75
C SER A 350 -55.90 31.64 13.42
N LEU A 351 -55.73 31.49 14.72
CA LEU A 351 -56.46 30.54 15.54
C LEU A 351 -57.53 31.27 16.36
N PRO A 352 -58.75 30.69 16.46
CA PRO A 352 -59.89 31.31 17.13
C PRO A 352 -59.75 31.34 18.66
#